data_AF-A0A2P5E1J5-F1
#
_entry.id   AF-A0A2P5E1J5-F1
#
_cell.length_a   1.000
_cell.length_b   1.000
_cell.length_c   1.000
_cell.angle_alpha   90.00
_cell.angle_beta   90.00
_cell.angle_gamma   90.00
#
_symmetry.space_group_name_H-M   'P 1'
#
loop_
_entity.id
_entity.type
_entity.pdbx_description
1 polymer ?
#
loop_
_entity_poly.entity_id
_entity_poly.type
_entity_poly.pdbx_seq_one_letter_code
_entity_poly.pdbx_strand_id
1 'polypeptide(L)' 'KKDGTMRLCIDYRELNKVTIKNKYPLSRIDDLFDQLQGASVFSKIDLRSGYHQLKIKEEVFQK' A
#
# COMPACT_ATOMS: atom_id res chain seq x y z
N LYS A 1 16.23 -9.80 -7.50
CA LYS A 1 16.15 -8.32 -7.69
C LYS A 1 17.53 -7.81 -8.09
N LYS A 2 17.74 -6.50 -8.30
CA LYS A 2 19.07 -5.94 -8.60
C LYS A 2 20.12 -6.23 -7.50
N ASP A 3 19.68 -6.43 -6.27
CA ASP A 3 20.50 -6.81 -5.10
C ASP A 3 20.85 -8.31 -5.02
N GLY A 4 20.53 -9.11 -6.05
CA GLY A 4 20.78 -10.56 -6.07
C GLY A 4 19.83 -11.40 -5.21
N THR A 5 18.98 -10.79 -4.37
CA THR A 5 18.06 -11.53 -3.52
C THR A 5 16.82 -12.01 -4.28
N MET A 6 16.28 -13.16 -3.85
CA MET A 6 15.01 -13.70 -4.35
C MET A 6 13.83 -13.05 -3.61
N ARG A 7 12.71 -12.91 -4.31
CA ARG A 7 11.44 -12.41 -3.75
C ARG A 7 10.35 -13.38 -4.18
N LEU A 8 9.59 -13.89 -3.21
CA LEU A 8 8.35 -14.60 -3.52
C LEU A 8 7.35 -13.61 -4.11
N CYS A 9 6.92 -13.86 -5.34
CA CYS A 9 5.91 -13.06 -6.03
C CYS A 9 4.72 -13.97 -6.32
N ILE A 10 3.60 -13.74 -5.63
CA ILE A 10 2.35 -14.47 -5.85
C ILE A 10 1.55 -13.72 -6.92
N ASP A 11 1.07 -14.45 -7.93
CA ASP A 11 0.26 -13.87 -9.00
C ASP A 11 -1.20 -13.73 -8.57
N TYR A 12 -1.59 -12.54 -8.15
CA TYR A 12 -2.95 -12.22 -7.73
C TYR A 12 -3.84 -11.72 -8.87
N ARG A 13 -3.45 -11.82 -10.15
CA ARG A 13 -4.22 -11.22 -11.27
C ARG A 13 -5.68 -11.69 -11.33
N GLU A 14 -5.93 -12.99 -11.22
CA GLU A 14 -7.30 -13.52 -11.21
C GLU A 14 -8.07 -13.13 -9.94
N LEU A 15 -7.42 -13.20 -8.77
CA LEU A 15 -8.01 -12.77 -7.50
C LEU A 15 -8.42 -11.29 -7.53
N ASN A 16 -7.58 -10.43 -8.11
CA ASN A 16 -7.82 -8.99 -8.21
C ASN A 16 -8.96 -8.63 -9.17
N LYS A 17 -9.34 -9.53 -10.10
CA LYS A 17 -10.50 -9.33 -10.99
C LYS A 17 -11.82 -9.55 -10.26
N VAL A 18 -11.86 -10.53 -9.35
CA VAL A 18 -13.07 -10.88 -8.58
C VAL A 18 -13.20 -10.06 -7.29
N THR A 19 -12.11 -9.44 -6.83
CA THR A 19 -12.11 -8.59 -5.64
C THR A 19 -12.76 -7.24 -5.94
N ILE A 20 -13.70 -6.81 -5.09
CA ILE A 20 -14.30 -5.48 -5.17
C ILE A 20 -13.21 -4.43 -4.95
N LYS A 21 -12.96 -3.61 -5.97
CA LYS A 21 -11.94 -2.57 -5.91
C LYS A 21 -12.35 -1.49 -4.90
N ASN A 22 -11.55 -1.33 -3.86
CA ASN A 22 -11.72 -0.21 -2.95
C ASN A 22 -11.16 1.06 -3.62
N LYS A 23 -12.05 1.92 -4.12
CA LYS A 23 -11.70 3.17 -4.80
C LYS A 23 -11.69 4.32 -3.78
N TYR A 24 -10.61 4.42 -3.02
CA TYR A 24 -10.33 5.67 -2.32
C TYR A 24 -9.61 6.63 -3.27
N PRO A 25 -10.02 7.91 -3.36
CA PRO A 25 -9.30 8.88 -4.15
C PRO A 25 -7.91 9.07 -3.54
N LEU A 26 -6.88 8.83 -4.34
CA LEU A 26 -5.53 9.26 -3.99
C LEU A 26 -5.43 10.75 -4.31
N SER A 27 -5.08 11.55 -3.30
CA SER A 27 -4.85 12.98 -3.49
C SER A 27 -3.77 13.22 -4.52
N ARG A 28 -3.87 14.32 -5.27
CA ARG A 28 -2.78 14.72 -6.16
C ARG A 28 -1.61 15.21 -5.30
N ILE A 29 -0.42 15.13 -5.89
CA ILE A 29 0.81 15.57 -5.24
C ILE A 29 0.74 17.07 -4.92
N ASP A 30 0.17 17.87 -5.82
CA ASP A 30 -0.01 19.33 -5.63
C ASP A 30 -0.88 19.62 -4.39
N ASP A 31 -2.04 18.95 -4.29
CA ASP A 31 -2.95 19.09 -3.15
C ASP A 31 -2.27 18.75 -1.81
N LEU A 32 -1.35 17.76 -1.81
CA LEU A 32 -0.61 17.37 -0.62
C LEU A 32 0.44 18.41 -0.22
N PHE A 33 1.09 19.07 -1.19
CA PHE A 33 2.07 20.12 -0.91
C PHE A 33 1.40 21.41 -0.43
N ASP A 34 0.23 21.75 -0.96
CA ASP A 34 -0.56 22.88 -0.49
C ASP A 34 -0.92 22.72 1.00
N GLN A 35 -1.28 21.50 1.43
CA GLN A 35 -1.55 21.19 2.84
C GLN A 35 -0.33 21.34 3.76
N LEU A 36 0.87 21.18 3.21
CA LEU A 36 2.14 21.25 3.95
C LEU A 36 2.72 22.67 3.99
N GLN A 37 2.10 23.63 3.30
CA GLN A 37 2.58 25.01 3.25
C GLN A 37 2.62 25.63 4.65
N GLY A 38 3.73 26.31 4.98
CA GLY A 38 3.91 26.99 6.26
C GLY A 38 4.44 26.10 7.39
N ALA A 39 4.58 24.80 7.18
CA ALA A 39 5.31 23.93 8.11
C ALA A 39 6.83 24.16 7.97
N SER A 40 7.52 24.24 9.11
CA SER A 40 8.97 24.45 9.18
C SER A 40 9.75 23.16 9.41
N VAL A 41 9.09 22.11 9.91
CA VAL A 41 9.69 20.83 10.26
C VAL A 41 8.82 19.71 9.72
N PHE A 42 9.45 18.72 9.08
CA PHE A 42 8.79 17.57 8.49
C PHE A 42 9.36 16.27 9.03
N SER A 43 8.49 15.29 9.22
CA SER A 43 8.86 13.92 9.58
C SER A 43 8.17 12.97 8.62
N LYS A 44 8.88 11.93 8.18
CA LYS A 44 8.34 10.88 7.33
C LYS A 44 8.41 9.55 8.06
N ILE A 45 7.29 8.85 8.10
CA ILE A 45 7.20 7.48 8.62
C ILE A 45 7.26 6.52 7.44
N ASP A 46 8.16 5.54 7.48
CA ASP A 46 8.25 4.50 6.45
C ASP A 46 7.40 3.28 6.82
N LEU A 47 6.45 2.94 5.95
CA LEU A 47 5.54 1.79 6.11
C LEU A 47 5.87 0.67 5.11
N ARG A 48 7.14 0.51 4.73
CA ARG A 48 7.60 -0.49 3.76
C ARG A 48 7.12 -1.93 4.04
N SER A 49 6.99 -2.29 5.31
CA SER A 49 6.51 -3.62 5.75
C SER A 49 5.04 -3.62 6.20
N GLY A 50 4.30 -2.53 5.96
CA GLY A 50 2.94 -2.34 6.48
C GLY A 50 1.96 -3.44 6.10
N TYR A 51 2.05 -3.98 4.88
CA TYR A 51 1.21 -5.09 4.43
C TYR A 51 1.33 -6.36 5.27
N HIS A 52 2.51 -6.60 5.88
CA HIS A 52 2.76 -7.79 6.70
C HIS A 52 2.31 -7.60 8.16
N GLN A 53 2.03 -6.37 8.57
CA GLN A 53 1.57 -6.04 9.92
C GLN A 53 0.04 -6.04 10.01
N LEU A 54 -0.65 -5.82 8.88
CA LEU A 54 -2.11 -5.86 8.80
C LEU A 54 -2.62 -7.29 8.77
N LYS A 55 -3.60 -7.60 9.64
CA LYS A 55 -4.27 -8.89 9.65
C LYS A 55 -5.31 -8.95 8.53
N ILE A 56 -5.35 -10.08 7.83
CA ILE A 56 -6.42 -10.42 6.89
C ILE A 56 -7.61 -10.95 7.69
N LYS A 57 -8.83 -10.60 7.30
CA LYS A 57 -10.04 -11.11 7.94
C LYS A 57 -10.13 -12.63 7.76
N GLU A 58 -10.58 -13.35 8.78
CA GLU A 58 -10.63 -14.82 8.75
C GLU A 58 -11.56 -15.36 7.66
N GLU A 59 -12.65 -14.63 7.38
CA GLU A 59 -13.67 -14.97 6.37
C GLU A 59 -13.14 -15.06 4.93
N VAL A 60 -11.98 -14.44 4.65
CA VAL A 60 -11.39 -14.41 3.30
C VAL A 60 -10.47 -15.61 3.05
N PHE A 61 -10.13 -16.37 4.09
CA PHE A 61 -9.34 -17.60 3.93
C PHE A 61 -10.28 -18.74 3.52
N GLN A 62 -10.00 -19.37 2.37
CA GLN A 62 -10.58 -20.67 2.06
C GLN A 62 -9.94 -21.73 2.96
N LYS A 63 -10.78 -22.49 3.67
CA LYS A 63 -10.37 -23.68 4.41
C LYS A 63 -10.09 -24.85 3.46
#